data_AF-A0A7W4IHL1-F1
#
_entry.id   AF-A0A7W4IHL1-F1
#
_cell.length_a   1.000
_cell.length_b   1.000
_cell.length_c   1.000
_cell.angle_alpha   90.00
_cell.angle_beta   90.00
_cell.angle_gamma   90.00
#
_symmetry.space_group_name_H-M   'P 1'
#
loop_
_entity.id
_entity.type
_entity.pdbx_description
1 polymer ?
#
loop_
_entity_poly.entity_id
_entity_poly.type
_entity_poly.pdbx_seq_one_letter_code
_entity_poly.pdbx_strand_id
1 'polypeptide(L)'
;MSTTDIPAPGNRRDFLTLLTLAAGGAGVAAFSWPFLDSLRPGDSGSVRPPIDVDVSKLPPGQQITVVWHGSPVFITHRTPQALERLQQAALAARLRDPSSAALQQPPYAANWHRSIVPAYGVVVGICTHLGCVPTYAPTPDPATPVANWPGGYACPCHGSKFDLAGRVFIGAPAPYNLPVPPYAMPTPTTIRIGENPPGVSFDFSTIQQI
;
A
#
# COMPACT_ATOMS: atom_id res chain seq x y z
N MET A 1 20.20 31.14 -54.38
CA MET A 1 18.99 31.64 -53.70
C MET A 1 17.84 30.77 -54.20
N SER A 2 17.66 29.60 -53.59
CA SER A 2 16.61 28.66 -53.98
C SER A 2 15.29 29.17 -53.46
N THR A 3 14.37 29.45 -54.38
CA THR A 3 12.99 29.79 -54.12
C THR A 3 12.34 28.64 -53.35
N THR A 4 11.90 28.93 -52.12
CA THR A 4 10.97 28.10 -51.36
C THR A 4 9.64 28.07 -52.10
N ASP A 5 9.35 26.97 -52.80
CA ASP A 5 8.03 26.69 -53.34
C ASP A 5 7.04 26.49 -52.20
N ILE A 6 6.11 27.42 -52.05
CA ILE A 6 4.88 27.19 -51.29
C ILE A 6 3.97 26.37 -52.23
N PRO A 7 3.48 25.18 -51.82
CA PRO A 7 2.65 24.37 -52.71
C PRO A 7 1.39 25.13 -53.11
N ALA A 8 1.07 25.14 -54.42
CA ALA A 8 -0.15 25.72 -54.97
C ALA A 8 -1.40 25.12 -54.30
N PRO A 9 -2.53 25.86 -54.20
CA PRO A 9 -3.73 25.37 -53.55
C PRO A 9 -4.23 24.12 -54.28
N GLY A 10 -4.30 22.99 -53.56
CA GLY A 10 -4.78 21.72 -54.09
C GLY A 10 -6.20 21.85 -54.69
N ASN A 11 -6.54 20.92 -55.59
CA ASN A 11 -7.87 20.82 -56.16
C ASN A 11 -8.91 20.79 -55.02
N ARG A 12 -10.14 21.29 -55.24
CA ARG A 12 -11.27 21.23 -54.28
C ARG A 12 -11.38 19.87 -53.58
N ARG A 13 -11.02 18.78 -54.27
CA ARG A 13 -10.92 17.43 -53.70
C ARG A 13 -9.92 17.32 -52.55
N ASP A 14 -8.69 17.80 -52.73
CA ASP A 14 -7.63 17.73 -51.70
C ASP A 14 -8.00 18.58 -50.48
N PHE A 15 -8.60 19.76 -50.71
CA PHE A 15 -9.11 20.60 -49.64
C PHE A 15 -10.22 19.90 -48.84
N LEU A 16 -11.20 19.30 -49.52
CA LEU A 16 -12.29 18.56 -48.86
C LEU A 16 -11.78 17.32 -48.14
N THR A 17 -10.81 16.59 -48.70
CA THR A 17 -10.17 15.44 -48.05
C THR A 17 -9.44 15.86 -46.78
N LEU A 18 -8.62 16.91 -46.84
CA LEU A 18 -7.92 17.44 -45.67
C LEU A 18 -8.90 17.89 -44.58
N LEU A 19 -9.95 18.62 -44.96
CA LEU A 19 -10.97 19.07 -44.03
C LEU A 19 -11.71 17.91 -43.37
N THR A 20 -12.06 16.88 -44.15
CA THR A 20 -12.76 15.68 -43.66
C THR A 20 -11.89 14.89 -42.70
N LEU A 21 -10.60 14.71 -43.02
CA LEU A 21 -9.63 14.04 -42.15
C LEU A 21 -9.41 14.83 -40.85
N ALA A 22 -9.30 16.16 -40.94
CA ALA A 22 -9.16 17.02 -39.77
C ALA A 22 -10.40 16.96 -38.87
N ALA A 23 -11.60 17.05 -39.44
CA ALA A 23 -12.85 16.94 -38.69
C ALA A 23 -13.05 15.56 -38.08
N GLY A 24 -12.75 14.50 -38.82
CA GLY A 24 -12.79 13.12 -38.32
C GLY A 24 -11.80 12.88 -37.19
N GLY A 25 -10.55 13.36 -37.33
CA GLY A 25 -9.53 13.28 -36.30
C GLY A 25 -9.92 14.05 -35.02
N ALA A 26 -10.44 15.27 -35.18
CA ALA A 26 -10.95 16.05 -34.05
C ALA A 26 -12.13 15.36 -33.35
N GLY A 27 -13.05 14.76 -34.12
CA GLY A 27 -14.15 13.96 -33.59
C GLY A 27 -13.66 12.78 -32.76
N VAL A 28 -12.72 11.98 -33.28
CA VAL A 28 -12.13 10.85 -32.55
C VAL A 28 -11.51 11.32 -31.23
N ALA A 29 -10.69 12.37 -31.26
CA ALA A 29 -10.07 12.92 -30.05
C ALA A 29 -11.13 13.38 -29.03
N ALA A 30 -12.19 14.05 -29.49
CA ALA A 30 -13.28 14.55 -28.65
C ALA A 30 -14.10 13.43 -27.99
N PHE A 31 -14.23 12.25 -28.61
CA PHE A 31 -14.88 11.09 -27.99
C PHE A 31 -13.93 10.26 -27.12
N SER A 32 -12.67 10.11 -27.51
CA SER A 32 -11.70 9.32 -26.75
C SER A 32 -11.38 9.94 -25.40
N TRP A 33 -11.31 11.26 -25.29
CA TRP A 33 -11.00 11.93 -24.01
C TRP A 33 -12.03 11.63 -22.90
N PRO A 34 -13.35 11.94 -23.04
CA PRO A 34 -14.32 11.65 -22.00
C PRO A 34 -14.48 10.15 -21.73
N PHE A 35 -14.26 9.29 -22.73
CA PHE A 35 -14.23 7.85 -22.52
C PHE A 35 -13.07 7.44 -21.60
N LEU A 36 -11.84 7.89 -21.88
CA LEU A 36 -10.69 7.61 -21.01
C LEU A 36 -10.83 8.25 -19.63
N ASP A 37 -11.41 9.44 -19.56
CA ASP A 37 -11.70 10.13 -18.31
C ASP A 37 -12.73 9.35 -17.47
N SER A 38 -13.74 8.75 -18.13
CA SER A 38 -14.73 7.89 -17.47
C SER A 38 -14.17 6.60 -16.88
N LEU A 39 -12.97 6.17 -17.30
CA LEU A 39 -12.26 5.03 -16.73
C LEU A 39 -11.42 5.40 -15.50
N ARG A 40 -11.25 6.70 -15.20
CA ARG A 40 -10.52 7.12 -14.00
C ARG A 40 -11.34 6.76 -12.75
N PRO A 41 -10.68 6.42 -11.63
CA PRO A 41 -11.36 6.26 -10.36
C PRO A 41 -12.13 7.55 -10.02
N GLY A 42 -13.40 7.45 -9.67
CA GLY A 42 -14.21 8.63 -9.34
C GLY A 42 -13.70 9.36 -8.08
N ASP A 43 -13.95 10.67 -8.02
CA ASP A 43 -13.61 11.61 -6.91
C ASP A 43 -14.36 11.33 -5.59
N SER A 44 -14.49 10.07 -5.20
CA SER A 44 -14.88 9.71 -3.83
C SER A 44 -13.79 10.02 -2.78
N GLY A 45 -12.72 10.72 -3.18
CA GLY A 45 -11.63 11.21 -2.34
C GLY A 45 -11.76 12.70 -2.08
N SER A 46 -12.06 13.10 -0.86
CA SER A 46 -11.06 13.88 -0.10
C SER A 46 -11.15 13.69 1.40
N VAL A 47 -12.20 13.01 1.91
CA VAL A 47 -12.33 12.71 3.32
C VAL A 47 -12.56 11.22 3.46
N ARG A 48 -11.48 10.51 3.76
CA ARG A 48 -11.49 9.12 4.17
C ARG A 48 -11.84 9.09 5.66
N PRO A 49 -13.12 8.89 6.06
CA PRO A 49 -13.51 9.12 7.45
C PRO A 49 -12.73 8.16 8.34
N PRO A 50 -12.22 8.65 9.47
CA PRO A 50 -11.56 7.76 10.40
C PRO A 50 -12.56 6.75 10.98
N ILE A 51 -12.07 5.56 11.30
CA ILE A 51 -12.84 4.52 11.98
C ILE A 51 -12.21 4.22 13.33
N ASP A 52 -13.05 4.09 14.36
CA ASP A 52 -12.62 3.68 15.70
C ASP A 52 -12.79 2.17 15.87
N VAL A 53 -11.71 1.52 16.29
CA VAL A 53 -11.70 0.08 16.58
C VAL A 53 -11.35 -0.13 18.04
N ASP A 54 -12.26 -0.74 18.80
CA ASP A 54 -12.01 -1.17 20.17
C ASP A 54 -11.22 -2.48 20.19
N VAL A 55 -10.04 -2.45 20.81
CA VAL A 55 -9.14 -3.60 20.97
C VAL A 55 -9.11 -4.12 22.40
N SER A 56 -9.99 -3.64 23.28
CA SER A 56 -10.06 -4.06 24.70
C SER A 56 -10.24 -5.58 24.88
N LYS A 57 -10.94 -6.21 23.93
CA LYS A 57 -11.24 -7.65 23.94
C LYS A 57 -10.26 -8.48 23.10
N LEU A 58 -9.27 -7.86 22.45
CA LEU A 58 -8.31 -8.57 21.60
C LEU A 58 -7.24 -9.24 22.48
N PRO A 59 -7.17 -10.57 22.58
CA PRO A 59 -6.18 -11.25 23.42
C PRO A 59 -4.77 -11.19 22.80
N PRO A 60 -3.70 -11.20 23.61
CA PRO A 60 -2.35 -11.34 23.11
C PRO A 60 -2.17 -12.58 22.23
N GLY A 61 -1.45 -12.44 21.12
CA GLY A 61 -1.23 -13.46 20.11
C GLY A 61 -2.31 -13.53 19.02
N GLN A 62 -3.41 -12.78 19.17
CA GLN A 62 -4.48 -12.75 18.18
C GLN A 62 -4.42 -11.52 17.27
N GLN A 63 -5.12 -11.65 16.16
CA GLN A 63 -5.33 -10.58 15.19
C GLN A 63 -6.83 -10.47 14.88
N ILE A 64 -7.28 -9.24 14.68
CA ILE A 64 -8.52 -8.93 13.96
C ILE A 64 -8.19 -8.23 12.65
N THR A 65 -9.09 -8.36 11.69
CA THR A 65 -9.02 -7.65 10.41
C THR A 65 -10.23 -6.75 10.30
N VAL A 66 -9.99 -5.47 10.06
CA VAL A 66 -11.04 -4.48 9.78
C VAL A 66 -10.87 -3.96 8.35
N VAL A 67 -11.92 -3.39 7.78
CA VAL A 67 -11.85 -2.80 6.44
C VAL A 67 -11.80 -1.28 6.57
N TRP A 68 -10.78 -0.66 5.99
CA TRP A 68 -10.64 0.79 5.89
C TRP A 68 -10.39 1.16 4.42
N HIS A 69 -11.34 1.88 3.82
CA HIS A 69 -11.34 2.24 2.39
C HIS A 69 -11.10 1.06 1.44
N GLY A 70 -11.84 -0.03 1.65
CA GLY A 70 -11.74 -1.24 0.84
C GLY A 70 -10.45 -2.05 1.05
N SER A 71 -9.52 -1.56 1.87
CA SER A 71 -8.30 -2.27 2.21
C SER A 71 -8.45 -2.99 3.55
N PRO A 72 -8.02 -4.26 3.68
CA PRO A 72 -7.94 -4.92 4.97
C PRO A 72 -6.84 -4.28 5.81
N VAL A 73 -7.13 -3.94 7.06
CA VAL A 73 -6.15 -3.51 8.06
C VAL A 73 -6.09 -4.56 9.14
N PHE A 74 -4.89 -5.12 9.31
CA PHE A 74 -4.58 -6.06 10.36
C PHE A 74 -4.27 -5.32 11.64
N ILE A 75 -4.96 -5.68 12.71
CA ILE A 75 -4.69 -5.22 14.07
C ILE A 75 -4.31 -6.43 14.91
N THR A 76 -3.05 -6.50 15.30
CA THR A 76 -2.50 -7.64 16.04
C THR A 76 -2.14 -7.21 17.45
N HIS A 77 -2.53 -7.99 18.46
CA HIS A 77 -2.02 -7.83 19.82
C HIS A 77 -0.82 -8.75 20.01
N ARG A 78 0.38 -8.19 20.00
CA ARG A 78 1.65 -8.94 20.05
C ARG A 78 1.94 -9.40 21.47
N THR A 79 2.35 -10.66 21.61
CA THR A 79 2.79 -11.21 22.89
C THR A 79 4.17 -10.66 23.29
N PRO A 80 4.55 -10.69 24.58
CA PRO A 80 5.90 -10.33 25.00
C PRO A 80 7.00 -11.07 24.24
N GLN A 81 6.81 -12.37 23.99
CA GLN A 81 7.75 -13.20 23.25
C GLN A 81 7.87 -12.76 21.77
N ALA A 82 6.78 -12.29 21.17
CA ALA A 82 6.82 -11.73 19.82
C ALA A 82 7.60 -10.41 19.80
N LEU A 83 7.44 -9.55 20.82
CA LEU A 83 8.16 -8.28 20.93
C LEU A 83 9.67 -8.50 21.12
N GLU A 84 10.05 -9.41 22.01
CA GLU A 84 11.45 -9.81 22.21
C GLU A 84 12.06 -10.31 20.89
N ARG A 85 11.33 -11.14 20.16
CA ARG A 85 11.79 -11.65 18.86
C ARG A 85 12.00 -10.54 17.83
N LEU A 86 11.10 -9.56 17.77
CA LEU A 86 11.19 -8.44 16.83
C LEU A 86 12.43 -7.54 17.07
N GLN A 87 12.98 -7.54 18.29
CA GLN A 87 14.20 -6.82 18.65
C GLN A 87 15.50 -7.59 18.38
N GLN A 88 15.42 -8.88 18.04
CA GLN A 88 16.62 -9.68 17.82
C GLN A 88 17.39 -9.19 16.58
N ALA A 89 18.68 -8.89 16.76
CA ALA A 89 19.56 -8.51 15.66
C ALA A 89 19.63 -9.59 14.57
N ALA A 90 19.57 -10.87 14.96
CA ALA A 90 19.53 -11.99 14.03
C ALA A 90 18.27 -12.00 13.15
N LEU A 91 17.14 -11.51 13.66
CA LEU A 91 15.94 -11.32 12.83
C LEU A 91 16.13 -10.13 11.90
N ALA A 92 16.59 -8.98 12.43
CA ALA A 92 16.79 -7.77 11.65
C ALA A 92 17.73 -7.98 10.45
N ALA A 93 18.78 -8.78 10.61
CA ALA A 93 19.72 -9.15 9.53
C ALA A 93 19.08 -9.94 8.37
N ARG A 94 17.87 -10.48 8.56
CA ARG A 94 17.13 -11.25 7.54
C ARG A 94 16.07 -10.43 6.83
N LEU A 95 15.89 -9.16 7.19
CA LEU A 95 14.87 -8.27 6.65
C LEU A 95 15.47 -7.40 5.55
N ARG A 96 14.67 -7.11 4.52
CA ARG A 96 15.07 -6.24 3.41
C ARG A 96 15.18 -4.78 3.85
N ASP A 97 14.24 -4.33 4.67
CA ASP A 97 14.18 -2.97 5.21
C ASP A 97 13.87 -3.01 6.73
N PRO A 98 14.85 -3.38 7.57
CA PRO A 98 14.66 -3.50 9.02
C PRO A 98 14.40 -2.16 9.71
N SER A 99 14.94 -1.07 9.18
CA SER A 99 14.85 0.30 9.71
C SER A 99 13.64 1.07 9.20
N SER A 100 12.84 0.49 8.30
CA SER A 100 11.69 1.17 7.68
C SER A 100 12.11 2.46 6.94
N ALA A 101 13.17 2.37 6.13
CA ALA A 101 13.67 3.47 5.31
C ALA A 101 12.78 3.75 4.08
N ALA A 102 12.13 2.71 3.53
CA ALA A 102 11.17 2.89 2.45
C ALA A 102 9.91 3.60 2.98
N LEU A 103 9.33 4.49 2.17
CA LEU A 103 8.12 5.22 2.54
C LEU A 103 6.91 4.29 2.46
N GLN A 104 6.65 3.60 3.58
CA GLN A 104 5.55 2.66 3.78
C GLN A 104 4.84 2.86 5.12
N GLN A 105 5.29 3.81 5.92
CA GLN A 105 4.74 4.10 7.24
C GLN A 105 4.89 5.58 7.56
N PRO A 106 4.02 6.12 8.42
CA PRO A 106 4.18 7.46 8.96
C PRO A 106 5.44 7.58 9.83
N PRO A 107 5.96 8.80 10.05
CA PRO A 107 7.16 9.04 10.85
C PRO A 107 7.11 8.46 12.28
N TYR A 108 5.93 8.49 12.93
CA TYR A 108 5.78 7.94 14.29
C TYR A 108 5.86 6.42 14.34
N ALA A 109 5.74 5.73 13.20
CA ALA A 109 5.88 4.28 13.05
C ALA A 109 7.19 3.90 12.35
N ALA A 110 8.12 4.83 12.12
CA ALA A 110 9.47 4.54 11.65
C ALA A 110 10.36 4.06 12.80
N ASN A 111 10.00 2.90 13.37
CA ASN A 111 10.67 2.26 14.50
C ASN A 111 10.69 0.73 14.30
N TRP A 112 11.37 -0.01 15.19
CA TRP A 112 11.54 -1.46 15.04
C TRP A 112 10.23 -2.26 15.10
N HIS A 113 9.16 -1.70 15.69
CA HIS A 113 7.86 -2.35 15.84
C HIS A 113 6.78 -1.84 14.88
N ARG A 114 7.08 -0.83 14.07
CA ARG A 114 6.20 -0.22 13.06
C ARG A 114 4.80 0.11 13.56
N SER A 115 4.73 0.72 14.75
CA SER A 115 3.47 1.14 15.38
C SER A 115 3.70 2.26 16.40
N ILE A 116 2.63 2.86 16.91
CA ILE A 116 2.67 3.84 18.02
C ILE A 116 3.10 3.16 19.33
N VAL A 117 2.46 2.04 19.69
CA VAL A 117 2.82 1.24 20.86
C VAL A 117 3.25 -0.16 20.45
N PRO A 118 4.29 -0.75 21.07
CA PRO A 118 4.78 -2.08 20.68
C PRO A 118 3.72 -3.17 20.77
N ALA A 119 2.82 -3.13 21.76
CA ALA A 119 1.81 -4.18 21.96
C ALA A 119 0.85 -4.35 20.76
N TYR A 120 0.53 -3.29 20.03
CA TYR A 120 -0.42 -3.35 18.92
C TYR A 120 0.29 -3.13 17.59
N GLY A 121 0.22 -4.10 16.68
CA GLY A 121 0.62 -3.94 15.28
C GLY A 121 -0.58 -3.47 14.46
N VAL A 122 -0.39 -2.46 13.61
CA VAL A 122 -1.43 -1.92 12.74
C VAL A 122 -0.84 -1.78 11.33
N VAL A 123 -1.21 -2.69 10.42
CA VAL A 123 -0.68 -2.72 9.05
C VAL A 123 -1.80 -2.97 8.05
N VAL A 124 -1.69 -2.38 6.86
CA VAL A 124 -2.53 -2.73 5.73
C VAL A 124 -2.14 -4.11 5.24
N GLY A 125 -3.10 -5.03 5.27
CA GLY A 125 -2.95 -6.44 4.93
C GLY A 125 -2.92 -6.70 3.43
N ILE A 126 -2.24 -5.86 2.66
CA ILE A 126 -2.07 -5.99 1.21
C ILE A 126 -0.60 -6.23 0.94
N CYS A 127 -0.29 -7.36 0.29
CA CYS A 127 1.07 -7.70 -0.06
C CYS A 127 1.58 -6.74 -1.13
N THR A 128 2.66 -6.04 -0.82
CA THR A 128 3.36 -5.10 -1.70
C THR A 128 3.99 -5.74 -2.94
N HIS A 129 3.80 -7.04 -3.19
CA HIS A 129 4.14 -7.64 -4.47
C HIS A 129 3.07 -7.32 -5.52
N LEU A 130 1.89 -7.93 -5.40
CA LEU A 130 0.80 -7.86 -6.38
C LEU A 130 -0.60 -7.81 -5.71
N GLY A 131 -0.67 -7.40 -4.45
CA GLY A 131 -1.94 -7.04 -3.81
C GLY A 131 -2.69 -8.17 -3.08
N CYS A 132 -2.18 -9.40 -3.05
CA CYS A 132 -2.82 -10.49 -2.29
C CYS A 132 -2.82 -10.21 -0.78
N VAL A 133 -3.80 -10.75 -0.06
CA VAL A 133 -3.88 -10.64 1.40
C VAL A 133 -2.98 -11.69 2.08
N PRO A 134 -1.95 -11.30 2.85
CA PRO A 134 -1.12 -12.26 3.57
C PRO A 134 -1.89 -12.96 4.70
N THR A 135 -1.63 -14.25 4.89
CA THR A 135 -2.18 -15.03 6.00
C THR A 135 -1.39 -14.74 7.28
N TYR A 136 -2.10 -14.52 8.38
CA TYR A 136 -1.51 -14.43 9.72
C TYR A 136 -1.05 -15.80 10.20
N ALA A 137 0.25 -15.95 10.42
CA ALA A 137 0.88 -17.17 10.90
C ALA A 137 1.96 -16.80 11.94
N PRO A 138 1.56 -16.46 13.18
CA PRO A 138 2.41 -15.80 14.16
C PRO A 138 3.56 -16.64 14.70
N THR A 139 3.47 -17.96 14.54
CA THR A 139 4.48 -18.93 14.95
C THR A 139 4.96 -19.72 13.74
N PRO A 140 6.21 -20.24 13.79
CA PRO A 140 6.66 -21.21 12.81
C PRO A 140 5.70 -22.40 12.76
N ASP A 141 5.31 -22.81 11.56
CA ASP A 141 4.47 -23.98 11.31
C ASP A 141 5.23 -24.93 10.39
N PRO A 142 5.40 -26.22 10.77
CA PRO A 142 5.99 -27.25 9.90
C PRO A 142 5.34 -27.35 8.51
N ALA A 143 4.06 -27.01 8.38
CA ALA A 143 3.34 -26.99 7.10
C ALA A 143 3.71 -25.79 6.22
N THR A 144 4.36 -24.76 6.78
CA THR A 144 4.84 -23.62 6.00
C THR A 144 6.18 -23.98 5.34
N PRO A 145 6.31 -23.92 3.99
CA PRO A 145 7.43 -24.48 3.24
C PRO A 145 8.70 -23.60 3.31
N VAL A 146 9.10 -23.23 4.52
CA VAL A 146 10.12 -22.23 4.78
C VAL A 146 10.89 -22.61 6.02
N ALA A 147 12.02 -23.28 5.81
CA ALA A 147 12.95 -23.60 6.88
C ALA A 147 13.34 -22.32 7.64
N ASN A 148 13.33 -22.40 8.96
CA ASN A 148 13.80 -21.35 9.87
C ASN A 148 13.03 -20.01 9.78
N TRP A 149 11.79 -19.99 9.28
CA TRP A 149 10.95 -18.80 9.34
C TRP A 149 10.32 -18.63 10.74
N PRO A 150 10.49 -17.47 11.41
CA PRO A 150 10.06 -17.27 12.79
C PRO A 150 8.55 -17.04 12.97
N GLY A 151 7.76 -17.07 11.90
CA GLY A 151 6.36 -16.61 11.89
C GLY A 151 6.22 -15.11 11.60
N GLY A 152 4.98 -14.70 11.36
CA GLY A 152 4.57 -13.36 10.94
C GLY A 152 3.41 -13.45 9.95
N TYR A 153 3.63 -12.95 8.74
CA TYR A 153 2.67 -13.02 7.64
C TYR A 153 3.24 -13.77 6.44
N ALA A 154 2.45 -14.69 5.88
CA ALA A 154 2.82 -15.45 4.69
C ALA A 154 1.83 -15.15 3.55
N CYS A 155 2.33 -14.63 2.44
CA CYS A 155 1.52 -14.38 1.25
C CYS A 155 1.46 -15.64 0.36
N PRO A 156 0.28 -16.25 0.18
CA PRO A 156 0.17 -17.53 -0.54
C PRO A 156 0.39 -17.41 -2.05
N CYS A 157 0.29 -16.21 -2.63
CA CYS A 157 0.32 -16.05 -4.09
C CYS A 157 1.70 -16.30 -4.71
N HIS A 158 2.75 -15.73 -4.12
CA HIS A 158 4.12 -15.80 -4.66
C HIS A 158 5.18 -16.05 -3.58
N GLY A 159 4.76 -16.42 -2.36
CA GLY A 159 5.66 -16.83 -1.28
C GLY A 159 6.36 -15.70 -0.52
N SER A 160 5.93 -14.43 -0.69
CA SER A 160 6.43 -13.32 0.12
C SER A 160 6.12 -13.54 1.61
N LYS A 161 7.08 -13.20 2.47
CA LYS A 161 6.98 -13.34 3.92
C LYS A 161 7.32 -12.04 4.60
N PHE A 162 6.65 -11.81 5.71
CA PHE A 162 6.83 -10.65 6.57
C PHE A 162 6.91 -11.11 8.02
N ASP A 163 7.62 -10.36 8.86
CA ASP A 163 7.59 -10.58 10.31
C ASP A 163 6.31 -9.98 10.95
N LEU A 164 6.16 -10.08 12.27
CA LEU A 164 5.00 -9.53 12.99
C LEU A 164 4.94 -7.99 13.07
N ALA A 165 5.93 -7.28 12.55
CA ALA A 165 5.88 -5.83 12.31
C ALA A 165 5.55 -5.51 10.84
N GLY A 166 5.26 -6.52 10.02
CA GLY A 166 5.00 -6.37 8.59
C GLY A 166 6.27 -6.10 7.77
N ARG A 167 7.47 -6.37 8.30
CA ARG A 167 8.73 -6.15 7.58
C ARG A 167 9.05 -7.33 6.69
N VAL A 168 9.37 -7.07 5.43
CA VAL A 168 9.59 -8.10 4.42
C VAL A 168 10.97 -8.75 4.58
N PHE A 169 11.03 -10.07 4.41
CA PHE A 169 12.28 -10.83 4.43
C PHE A 169 13.09 -10.67 3.14
N ILE A 170 14.41 -10.75 3.24
CA ILE A 170 15.32 -10.80 2.08
C ILE A 170 14.96 -12.01 1.21
N GLY A 171 15.01 -11.82 -0.12
CA GLY A 171 14.69 -12.88 -1.10
C GLY A 171 13.20 -13.08 -1.36
N ALA A 172 12.30 -12.40 -0.64
CA ALA A 172 10.89 -12.36 -0.99
C ALA A 172 10.67 -11.50 -2.27
N PRO A 173 9.70 -11.88 -3.14
CA PRO A 173 9.32 -11.06 -4.30
C PRO A 173 8.74 -9.69 -3.94
N ALA A 174 8.11 -9.57 -2.76
CA ALA A 174 7.63 -8.28 -2.27
C ALA A 174 8.82 -7.30 -2.10
N PRO A 175 8.78 -6.12 -2.73
CA PRO A 175 9.83 -5.11 -2.67
C PRO A 175 9.83 -4.33 -1.35
N TYR A 176 8.69 -4.22 -0.66
CA TYR A 176 8.52 -3.33 0.49
C TYR A 176 7.83 -3.99 1.69
N ASN A 177 7.99 -3.39 2.87
CA ASN A 177 7.24 -3.75 4.07
C ASN A 177 5.73 -3.46 3.88
N LEU A 178 4.86 -4.19 4.59
CA LEU A 178 3.41 -3.94 4.57
C LEU A 178 3.12 -2.50 5.01
N PRO A 179 2.24 -1.75 4.32
CA PRO A 179 2.00 -0.35 4.66
C PRO A 179 1.43 -0.20 6.08
N VAL A 180 1.75 0.89 6.77
CA VAL A 180 1.09 1.30 8.02
C VAL A 180 0.15 2.45 7.67
N PRO A 181 -1.17 2.35 7.95
CA PRO A 181 -2.09 3.45 7.66
C PRO A 181 -1.83 4.64 8.61
N PRO A 182 -2.28 5.86 8.28
CA PRO A 182 -2.41 6.92 9.29
C PRO A 182 -3.37 6.44 10.37
N TYR A 183 -2.99 6.54 11.64
CA TYR A 183 -3.83 6.16 12.75
C TYR A 183 -3.38 6.83 14.06
N ALA A 184 -4.31 6.98 14.99
CA ALA A 184 -4.06 7.48 16.33
C ALA A 184 -4.61 6.49 17.37
N MET A 185 -4.23 6.69 18.63
CA MET A 185 -4.82 5.95 19.75
C MET A 185 -5.46 6.94 20.75
N PRO A 186 -6.75 7.31 20.55
CA PRO A 186 -7.44 8.22 21.46
C PRO A 186 -7.49 7.71 22.91
N THR A 187 -7.49 6.38 23.08
CA THR A 187 -7.34 5.71 24.36
C THR A 187 -6.35 4.54 24.21
N PRO A 188 -5.84 3.95 25.31
CA PRO A 188 -4.98 2.76 25.23
C PRO A 188 -5.62 1.54 24.54
N THR A 189 -6.95 1.50 24.41
CA THR A 189 -7.71 0.38 23.83
C THR A 189 -8.54 0.77 22.63
N THR A 190 -8.41 1.99 22.11
CA THR A 190 -9.10 2.44 20.89
C THR A 190 -8.07 2.83 19.85
N ILE A 191 -8.11 2.18 18.69
CA ILE A 191 -7.28 2.51 17.53
C ILE A 191 -8.17 3.24 16.53
N ARG A 192 -7.83 4.49 16.24
CA ARG A 192 -8.50 5.30 15.22
C ARG A 192 -7.72 5.24 13.92
N ILE A 193 -8.20 4.49 12.94
CA ILE A 193 -7.56 4.38 11.62
C ILE A 193 -8.07 5.50 10.73
N GLY A 194 -7.19 6.17 9.99
CA GLY A 194 -7.50 7.28 9.08
C GLY A 194 -7.17 8.67 9.62
N GLU A 195 -6.65 8.78 10.86
CA GLU A 195 -6.30 10.05 11.49
C GLU A 195 -4.87 9.99 12.05
N ASN A 196 -4.04 11.00 11.77
CA ASN A 196 -2.69 11.07 12.35
C ASN A 196 -2.72 11.62 13.79
N PRO A 197 -1.78 11.25 14.66
CA PRO A 197 -1.62 11.89 15.96
C PRO A 197 -1.37 13.40 15.82
N PRO A 198 -1.72 14.21 16.85
CA PRO A 198 -1.49 15.65 16.83
C PRO A 198 -0.03 16.00 16.52
N GLY A 199 0.18 16.96 15.60
CA GLY A 199 1.51 17.44 15.22
C GLY A 199 2.23 16.59 14.16
N VAL A 200 1.61 15.53 13.64
CA VAL A 200 2.15 14.75 12.52
C VAL A 200 1.22 14.85 11.31
N SER A 201 1.81 15.06 10.13
CA SER A 201 1.11 14.97 8.86
C SER A 201 1.73 13.84 8.02
N PHE A 202 0.91 12.85 7.70
CA PHE A 202 1.26 11.77 6.78
C PHE A 202 0.05 11.46 5.90
N ASP A 203 0.26 11.53 4.60
CA ASP A 203 -0.74 11.14 3.61
C ASP A 203 -0.43 9.74 3.09
N PHE A 204 -1.37 8.82 3.28
CA PHE A 204 -1.26 7.43 2.84
C PHE A 204 -1.08 7.31 1.32
N SER A 205 -1.54 8.28 0.53
CA SER A 205 -1.36 8.28 -0.93
C SER A 205 0.12 8.40 -1.36
N THR A 206 0.99 8.84 -0.46
CA THR A 206 2.41 9.10 -0.74
C THR A 206 3.31 7.88 -0.60
N ILE A 207 2.79 6.73 -0.15
CA ILE A 207 3.59 5.51 -0.03
C ILE A 207 4.08 5.02 -1.38
N GLN A 208 5.20 4.29 -1.39
CA GLN A 208 5.81 3.83 -2.63
C GLN A 208 4.94 2.83 -3.40
N GLN A 209 4.25 1.95 -2.68
CA GLN A 209 3.36 0.95 -3.25
C GLN A 209 2.43 0.39 -2.17
N ILE A 210 1.18 0.10 -2.54
CA ILE A 210 0.23 -0.68 -1.73
C ILE A 210 0.53 -2.18 -1.87
#